data_AF-A0A800MBD3-F1
#
_entry.id   AF-A0A800MBD3-F1
#
_cell.length_a   1.000
_cell.length_b   1.000
_cell.length_c   1.000
_cell.angle_alpha   90.00
_cell.angle_beta   90.00
_cell.angle_gamma   90.00
#
_symmetry.space_group_name_H-M   'P 1'
#
loop_
_entity.id
_entity.type
_entity.pdbx_description
1 polymer ?
#
loop_
_entity_poly.entity_id
_entity_poly.type
_entity_poly.pdbx_seq_one_letter_code
_entity_poly.pdbx_strand_id
1 'polypeptide(L)'
;MNQKIESINLLKFLIVTVVSTLLLCVNVAANDGDAILASFEDEETLDGWAVSPDSTISSSVAQSTIGVTHGSHSLAITQDAKGWNQPARGSWNIDAGASIALEYAMKIGPEFFLLEYDVTFLIDKMPANPNWFQTHLAISSGGWVQPVEKLTNWSPADGDSIFRVSKPLSTWQVPQTGPYVFNFYVNYDANSINESVTFYIDNIRLVRTGGIAETMLLDFEDETSQGWEFSDNSAFTEIEVTTDPEEVINGGGNASLKFTFPEGGWANGAALYNYDNSAIDAGLTLRMDFKVIDSGINQVFMVLQEPDSGGWHQRDQWLGGNPLEGTLEVDYVRTGIEPINLFIGRATQVPLDPPGDVFVIVDNIRVLQVLPYDAPAVIPFEIIEINYTNDQMFNFTWNSVEDVFYAVDSSTDLKNWEEVDDSILSEGKRTTFTNSTDNADFLYYRVRQLPGLP
;
A
#
# COMPACT_ATOMS: atom_id res chain seq x y z
N MET A 1 8.78 78.00 -8.83
CA MET A 1 7.80 77.02 -9.32
C MET A 1 8.14 75.70 -8.66
N ASN A 2 7.18 75.21 -7.87
CA ASN A 2 7.37 74.17 -6.87
C ASN A 2 7.24 72.77 -7.45
N GLN A 3 8.02 71.85 -6.89
CA GLN A 3 7.82 70.42 -6.97
C GLN A 3 7.71 69.85 -5.55
N LYS A 4 6.82 68.85 -5.43
CA LYS A 4 6.75 67.75 -4.45
C LYS A 4 6.51 68.09 -2.96
N ILE A 5 5.49 67.45 -2.39
CA ILE A 5 5.61 66.19 -1.64
C ILE A 5 4.21 65.58 -1.50
N GLU A 6 4.15 64.27 -1.73
CA GLU A 6 2.96 63.42 -1.63
C GLU A 6 2.54 63.20 -0.17
N SER A 7 1.23 63.16 0.02
CA SER A 7 0.53 62.98 1.28
C SER A 7 0.56 61.52 1.74
N ILE A 8 1.17 61.29 2.91
CA ILE A 8 1.08 60.08 3.72
C ILE A 8 -0.26 60.11 4.48
N ASN A 9 -1.06 59.07 4.27
CA ASN A 9 -2.30 58.71 4.96
C ASN A 9 -2.29 57.17 4.93
N LEU A 10 -2.64 56.39 5.95
CA LEU A 10 -3.55 56.63 7.05
C LEU A 10 -3.23 55.55 8.11
N LEU A 11 -2.76 55.97 9.28
CA LEU A 11 -2.72 55.14 10.49
C LEU A 11 -4.15 55.12 11.07
N LYS A 12 -4.83 53.96 11.04
CA LYS A 12 -5.87 53.58 12.01
C LYS A 12 -6.36 52.14 11.78
N PHE A 13 -6.02 51.28 12.75
CA PHE A 13 -6.81 50.16 13.25
C PHE A 13 -7.26 49.10 12.24
N LEU A 14 -6.38 48.13 11.97
CA LEU A 14 -6.81 46.75 11.92
C LEU A 14 -6.20 46.06 13.15
N ILE A 15 -7.06 45.77 14.12
CA ILE A 15 -6.83 44.76 15.15
C ILE A 15 -6.77 43.43 14.39
N VAL A 16 -5.60 43.13 13.82
CA VAL A 16 -5.24 41.75 13.57
C VAL A 16 -4.80 41.27 14.93
N THR A 17 -5.69 40.51 15.56
CA THR A 17 -5.36 39.62 16.65
C THR A 17 -4.19 38.76 16.17
N VAL A 18 -2.97 39.24 16.38
CA VAL A 18 -1.77 38.42 16.46
C VAL A 18 -1.97 37.63 17.74
N VAL A 19 -2.83 36.61 17.65
CA VAL A 19 -2.48 35.31 18.19
C VAL A 19 -1.21 34.99 17.36
N SER A 20 0.01 35.35 17.74
CA SER A 20 0.65 34.92 18.98
C SER A 20 0.07 33.59 19.43
N THR A 21 -0.08 32.67 18.48
CA THR A 21 0.64 31.42 18.60
C THR A 21 2.09 31.86 18.86
N LEU A 22 2.57 32.08 20.09
CA LEU A 22 2.65 31.01 21.08
C LEU A 22 2.28 29.67 20.42
N LEU A 23 3.09 29.29 19.42
CA LEU A 23 3.80 28.05 19.56
C LEU A 23 4.24 28.04 21.02
N LEU A 24 3.37 27.50 21.88
CA LEU A 24 3.88 26.63 22.90
C LEU A 24 4.74 25.67 22.10
N CYS A 25 6.03 26.00 22.07
CA CYS A 25 7.10 25.05 22.17
C CYS A 25 6.80 24.23 23.45
N VAL A 26 5.72 23.46 23.43
CA VAL A 26 5.80 22.12 23.95
C VAL A 26 6.96 21.57 23.14
N ASN A 27 8.04 21.23 23.83
CA ASN A 27 9.05 20.34 23.30
C ASN A 27 8.38 19.00 22.99
N VAL A 28 7.44 18.96 22.05
CA VAL A 28 7.39 17.86 21.13
C VAL A 28 8.67 18.08 20.38
N ALA A 29 9.72 17.38 20.79
CA ALA A 29 10.69 16.97 19.81
C ALA A 29 9.83 16.39 18.69
N ALA A 30 9.61 17.17 17.62
CA ALA A 30 9.32 16.62 16.33
C ALA A 30 10.60 15.83 16.05
N ASN A 31 10.66 14.64 16.65
CA ASN A 31 11.79 13.76 16.52
C ASN A 31 11.81 13.48 15.04
N ASP A 32 12.96 13.74 14.45
CA ASP A 32 13.34 13.26 13.13
C ASP A 32 13.42 11.70 13.12
N GLY A 33 12.62 11.01 13.91
CA GLY A 33 12.58 9.57 14.16
C GLY A 33 11.31 9.20 14.94
N ASP A 34 10.71 8.08 14.54
CA ASP A 34 9.62 7.29 15.12
C ASP A 34 8.65 7.96 16.12
N ALA A 35 7.38 8.06 15.75
CA ALA A 35 6.30 8.56 16.60
C ALA A 35 5.37 7.43 17.04
N ILE A 36 5.26 7.20 18.35
CA ILE A 36 4.28 6.26 18.92
C ILE A 36 2.89 6.89 18.84
N LEU A 37 1.96 6.18 18.20
CA LEU A 37 0.55 6.56 18.08
C LEU A 37 -0.31 5.91 19.19
N ALA A 38 0.04 4.69 19.60
CA ALA A 38 -0.54 4.01 20.76
C ALA A 38 0.48 3.03 21.35
N SER A 39 0.61 3.06 22.67
CA SER A 39 1.49 2.15 23.46
C SER A 39 0.77 1.48 24.62
N PHE A 40 -0.50 1.82 24.85
CA PHE A 40 -1.38 1.19 25.83
C PHE A 40 -0.86 1.25 27.27
N GLU A 41 -0.01 2.23 27.59
CA GLU A 41 0.54 2.42 28.93
C GLU A 41 -0.38 3.20 29.87
N ASP A 42 -1.39 3.90 29.33
CA ASP A 42 -2.41 4.56 30.15
C ASP A 42 -3.45 3.55 30.64
N GLU A 43 -3.29 3.09 31.88
CA GLU A 43 -4.19 2.13 32.54
C GLU A 43 -5.63 2.67 32.72
N GLU A 44 -5.83 3.99 32.71
CA GLU A 44 -7.17 4.59 32.90
C GLU A 44 -7.94 4.68 31.58
N THR A 45 -7.24 4.93 30.46
CA THR A 45 -7.90 5.27 29.19
C THR A 45 -7.65 4.29 28.05
N LEU A 46 -6.69 3.35 28.18
CA LEU A 46 -6.25 2.46 27.10
C LEU A 46 -5.91 3.23 25.81
N ASP A 47 -5.29 4.41 25.94
CA ASP A 47 -5.04 5.35 24.83
C ASP A 47 -6.32 5.70 24.04
N GLY A 48 -7.48 5.68 24.70
CA GLY A 48 -8.79 5.92 24.10
C GLY A 48 -9.37 4.73 23.34
N TRP A 49 -8.80 3.53 23.44
CA TRP A 49 -9.33 2.32 22.81
C TRP A 49 -10.48 1.71 23.62
N ALA A 50 -11.52 1.32 22.90
CA ALA A 50 -12.72 0.70 23.46
C ALA A 50 -13.27 -0.39 22.54
N VAL A 51 -14.23 -1.16 23.04
CA VAL A 51 -15.05 -2.03 22.19
C VAL A 51 -15.77 -1.16 21.17
N SER A 52 -15.73 -1.56 19.89
CA SER A 52 -16.39 -0.78 18.84
C SER A 52 -17.90 -0.71 19.12
N PRO A 53 -18.53 0.48 19.01
CA PRO A 53 -19.99 0.60 19.12
C PRO A 53 -20.72 -0.15 17.99
N ASP A 54 -20.03 -0.40 16.88
CA ASP A 54 -20.55 -1.09 15.69
C ASP A 54 -20.27 -2.60 15.73
N SER A 55 -19.71 -3.11 16.83
CA SER A 55 -19.41 -4.54 17.00
C SER A 55 -20.71 -5.35 16.97
N THR A 56 -20.81 -6.30 16.05
CA THR A 56 -21.96 -7.19 15.91
C THR A 56 -21.80 -8.48 16.72
N ILE A 57 -20.60 -8.71 17.24
CA ILE A 57 -20.24 -9.85 18.10
C ILE A 57 -19.76 -9.33 19.45
N SER A 58 -20.17 -10.00 20.53
CA SER A 58 -19.69 -9.71 21.88
C SER A 58 -18.16 -9.71 21.90
N SER A 59 -17.60 -8.60 22.36
CA SER A 59 -16.17 -8.35 22.35
C SER A 59 -15.76 -7.61 23.61
N SER A 60 -14.50 -7.75 24.01
CA SER A 60 -13.91 -6.98 25.10
C SER A 60 -12.51 -6.50 24.73
N VAL A 61 -12.13 -5.36 25.30
CA VAL A 61 -10.76 -4.82 25.23
C VAL A 61 -10.25 -4.60 26.65
N ALA A 62 -8.98 -4.90 26.87
CA ALA A 62 -8.34 -4.72 28.17
C ALA A 62 -6.84 -4.51 28.01
N GLN A 63 -6.23 -3.84 28.98
CA GLN A 63 -4.78 -3.79 29.08
C GLN A 63 -4.23 -5.19 29.39
N SER A 64 -3.05 -5.52 28.87
CA SER A 64 -2.38 -6.79 29.16
C SER A 64 -0.87 -6.63 29.28
N THR A 65 -0.24 -7.52 30.04
CA THR A 65 1.22 -7.68 30.09
C THR A 65 1.70 -8.75 29.10
N ILE A 66 0.82 -9.29 28.27
CA ILE A 66 1.10 -10.33 27.27
C ILE A 66 1.15 -9.64 25.89
N GLY A 67 2.09 -10.02 25.03
CA GLY A 67 2.23 -9.41 23.70
C GLY A 67 2.79 -7.98 23.73
N VAL A 68 3.48 -7.62 24.81
CA VAL A 68 4.16 -6.32 24.95
C VAL A 68 5.42 -6.31 24.08
N THR A 69 5.50 -5.35 23.18
CA THR A 69 6.65 -5.06 22.32
C THR A 69 7.20 -3.65 22.53
N HIS A 70 6.46 -2.78 23.22
CA HIS A 70 6.92 -1.47 23.67
C HIS A 70 6.39 -1.17 25.08
N GLY A 71 7.26 -0.72 25.97
CA GLY A 71 6.86 -0.38 27.35
C GLY A 71 6.57 -1.60 28.22
N SER A 72 5.45 -1.58 28.92
CA SER A 72 4.99 -2.59 29.89
C SER A 72 3.63 -3.19 29.57
N HIS A 73 2.86 -2.61 28.64
CA HIS A 73 1.49 -2.99 28.39
C HIS A 73 1.18 -3.10 26.89
N SER A 74 0.17 -3.91 26.59
CA SER A 74 -0.43 -4.07 25.26
C SER A 74 -1.95 -4.00 25.39
N LEU A 75 -2.65 -3.93 24.25
CA LEU A 75 -4.09 -4.08 24.16
C LEU A 75 -4.48 -5.52 23.87
N ALA A 76 -5.10 -6.21 24.83
CA ALA A 76 -5.79 -7.47 24.58
C ALA A 76 -7.17 -7.20 23.98
N ILE A 77 -7.49 -7.85 22.88
CA ILE A 77 -8.79 -7.82 22.23
C ILE A 77 -9.35 -9.23 22.21
N THR A 78 -10.56 -9.40 22.76
CA THR A 78 -11.26 -10.68 22.77
C THR A 78 -12.56 -10.57 21.99
N GLN A 79 -12.82 -11.54 21.11
CA GLN A 79 -14.08 -11.69 20.39
C GLN A 79 -14.70 -13.04 20.77
N ASP A 80 -15.97 -13.06 21.18
CA ASP A 80 -16.59 -14.24 21.80
C ASP A 80 -17.19 -15.26 20.82
N ALA A 81 -17.25 -14.92 19.53
CA ALA A 81 -17.78 -15.83 18.52
C ALA A 81 -17.12 -15.58 17.15
N LYS A 82 -17.22 -16.57 16.26
CA LYS A 82 -16.70 -16.47 14.90
C LYS A 82 -17.49 -15.48 14.04
N GLY A 83 -16.80 -14.86 13.09
CA GLY A 83 -17.39 -14.02 12.05
C GLY A 83 -16.60 -12.75 11.80
N TRP A 84 -16.88 -12.12 10.66
CA TRP A 84 -16.39 -10.79 10.34
C TRP A 84 -16.95 -9.78 11.31
N ASN A 85 -16.07 -9.11 12.05
CA ASN A 85 -16.49 -8.17 13.07
C ASN A 85 -15.43 -7.10 13.33
N GLN A 86 -15.85 -6.04 14.01
CA GLN A 86 -15.00 -4.94 14.45
C GLN A 86 -14.95 -4.94 15.98
N PRO A 87 -14.07 -5.72 16.63
CA PRO A 87 -14.08 -5.85 18.08
C PRO A 87 -13.55 -4.63 18.82
N ALA A 88 -12.69 -3.81 18.20
CA ALA A 88 -12.05 -2.67 18.86
C ALA A 88 -11.99 -1.42 17.97
N ARG A 89 -12.08 -0.25 18.61
CA ARG A 89 -12.00 1.06 17.98
C ARG A 89 -11.28 2.05 18.91
N GLY A 90 -10.32 2.78 18.37
CA GLY A 90 -9.71 3.94 19.00
C GLY A 90 -10.67 5.13 19.02
N SER A 91 -10.48 6.02 19.99
CA SER A 91 -11.39 7.17 20.17
C SER A 91 -11.36 8.14 18.96
N TRP A 92 -12.36 9.03 18.92
CA TRP A 92 -12.55 10.00 17.83
C TRP A 92 -11.38 10.96 17.62
N ASN A 93 -10.52 11.10 18.62
CA ASN A 93 -9.21 11.69 18.49
C ASN A 93 -8.28 10.80 19.32
N ILE A 94 -7.44 10.01 18.66
CA ILE A 94 -6.18 9.57 19.27
C ILE A 94 -5.53 10.78 19.98
N ASP A 95 -4.75 10.53 21.04
CA ASP A 95 -4.05 11.57 21.80
C ASP A 95 -3.52 12.69 20.87
N ALA A 96 -3.58 13.94 21.33
CA ALA A 96 -3.20 15.11 20.56
C ALA A 96 -1.82 14.95 19.90
N GLY A 97 -0.89 14.24 20.56
CA GLY A 97 0.42 13.88 19.99
C GLY A 97 0.33 12.99 18.74
N ALA A 98 -0.48 11.92 18.77
CA ALA A 98 -0.65 11.00 17.66
C ALA A 98 -1.35 11.68 16.47
N SER A 99 -2.33 12.55 16.74
CA SER A 99 -3.00 13.33 15.68
C SER A 99 -2.02 14.28 14.98
N ILE A 100 -1.19 14.99 15.75
CA ILE A 100 -0.14 15.87 15.21
C ILE A 100 0.88 15.08 14.37
N ALA A 101 1.26 13.88 14.81
CA ALA A 101 2.20 13.03 14.08
C ALA A 101 1.65 12.59 12.71
N LEU A 102 0.39 12.16 12.65
CA LEU A 102 -0.27 11.83 11.39
C LEU A 102 -0.41 13.05 10.47
N GLU A 103 -0.87 14.20 10.98
CA GLU A 103 -0.97 15.43 10.18
C GLU A 103 0.40 15.86 9.62
N TYR A 104 1.46 15.71 10.42
CA TYR A 104 2.82 15.97 9.98
C TYR A 104 3.24 15.01 8.85
N ALA A 105 3.00 13.71 9.00
CA ALA A 105 3.31 12.72 7.97
C ALA A 105 2.57 12.99 6.66
N MET A 106 1.27 13.28 6.74
CA MET A 106 0.45 13.65 5.57
C MET A 106 0.96 14.94 4.89
N LYS A 107 1.47 15.91 5.67
CA LYS A 107 2.00 17.18 5.14
C LYS A 107 3.38 17.03 4.48
N ILE A 108 4.26 16.22 5.05
CA ILE A 108 5.61 15.99 4.52
C ILE A 108 5.56 15.10 3.27
N GLY A 109 4.65 14.14 3.24
CA GLY A 109 4.50 13.13 2.20
C GLY A 109 4.38 11.76 2.86
N PRO A 110 3.24 11.07 2.75
CA PRO A 110 3.02 9.77 3.40
C PRO A 110 3.94 8.66 2.86
N GLU A 111 4.57 8.84 1.70
CA GLU A 111 5.61 7.95 1.16
C GLU A 111 6.91 7.93 1.98
N PHE A 112 7.14 8.93 2.83
CA PHE A 112 8.30 9.01 3.73
C PHE A 112 8.05 8.39 5.11
N PHE A 113 6.91 7.71 5.28
CA PHE A 113 6.54 7.11 6.56
C PHE A 113 6.04 5.69 6.37
N LEU A 114 6.38 4.81 7.32
CA LEU A 114 5.68 3.55 7.51
C LEU A 114 4.69 3.71 8.67
N LEU A 115 3.52 3.11 8.55
CA LEU A 115 2.69 2.78 9.69
C LEU A 115 3.03 1.35 10.11
N GLU A 116 3.47 1.19 11.35
CA GLU A 116 3.82 -0.10 11.92
C GLU A 116 2.97 -0.39 13.16
N TYR A 117 2.67 -1.66 13.40
CA TYR A 117 2.10 -2.16 14.64
C TYR A 117 2.46 -3.63 14.84
N ASP A 118 2.47 -4.08 16.08
CA ASP A 118 2.79 -5.46 16.43
C ASP A 118 1.50 -6.19 16.86
N VAL A 119 1.30 -7.39 16.34
CA VAL A 119 0.19 -8.28 16.72
C VAL A 119 0.75 -9.58 17.27
N THR A 120 0.32 -9.95 18.47
CA THR A 120 0.69 -11.21 19.10
C THR A 120 -0.48 -12.18 19.09
N PHE A 121 -0.20 -13.40 18.65
CA PHE A 121 -1.11 -14.54 18.71
C PHE A 121 -0.54 -15.61 19.62
N LEU A 122 -1.40 -16.20 20.44
CA LEU A 122 -1.08 -17.34 21.28
C LEU A 122 -1.98 -18.50 20.88
N ILE A 123 -1.38 -19.66 20.62
CA ILE A 123 -2.10 -20.83 20.11
C ILE A 123 -3.17 -21.30 21.10
N ASP A 124 -2.96 -21.12 22.40
CA ASP A 124 -3.91 -21.47 23.46
C ASP A 124 -5.08 -20.48 23.61
N LYS A 125 -5.01 -19.32 22.92
CA LYS A 125 -6.07 -18.30 22.83
C LYS A 125 -6.81 -18.33 21.50
N MET A 126 -6.45 -19.27 20.62
CA MET A 126 -7.09 -19.48 19.33
C MET A 126 -8.09 -20.63 19.41
N PRO A 127 -9.07 -20.70 18.49
CA PRO A 127 -10.01 -21.83 18.46
C PRO A 127 -9.27 -23.14 18.23
N ALA A 128 -9.90 -24.27 18.54
CA ALA A 128 -9.38 -25.57 18.12
C ALA A 128 -9.39 -25.68 16.56
N ASN A 129 -8.23 -25.54 15.92
CA ASN A 129 -7.99 -25.67 14.47
C ASN A 129 -8.65 -24.60 13.56
N PRO A 130 -8.38 -23.29 13.69
CA PRO A 130 -8.70 -22.36 12.62
C PRO A 130 -7.85 -22.69 11.39
N ASN A 131 -8.44 -22.63 10.20
CA ASN A 131 -7.65 -22.74 8.97
C ASN A 131 -6.78 -21.49 8.76
N TRP A 132 -7.29 -20.33 9.20
CA TRP A 132 -6.62 -19.05 9.16
C TRP A 132 -7.30 -18.07 10.13
N PHE A 133 -6.55 -17.10 10.62
CA PHE A 133 -7.00 -15.96 11.42
C PHE A 133 -6.47 -14.67 10.82
N GLN A 134 -7.32 -13.65 10.69
CA GLN A 134 -7.03 -12.37 10.06
C GLN A 134 -7.32 -11.20 10.99
N THR A 135 -6.38 -10.26 11.04
CA THR A 135 -6.59 -8.93 11.61
C THR A 135 -6.40 -7.86 10.55
N HIS A 136 -7.15 -6.77 10.66
CA HIS A 136 -7.05 -5.61 9.79
C HIS A 136 -7.08 -4.34 10.63
N LEU A 137 -6.21 -3.39 10.31
CA LEU A 137 -6.27 -2.04 10.86
C LEU A 137 -6.80 -1.07 9.80
N ALA A 138 -7.65 -0.13 10.20
CA ALA A 138 -8.11 0.96 9.34
C ALA A 138 -8.08 2.29 10.07
N ILE A 139 -7.77 3.37 9.34
CA ILE A 139 -7.83 4.75 9.85
C ILE A 139 -8.95 5.48 9.11
N SER A 140 -9.86 6.12 9.84
CA SER A 140 -10.99 6.85 9.24
C SER A 140 -11.21 8.22 9.89
N SER A 141 -12.04 9.05 9.25
CA SER A 141 -12.57 10.28 9.86
C SER A 141 -13.84 10.05 10.69
N GLY A 142 -14.08 8.81 11.13
CA GLY A 142 -15.18 8.40 12.00
C GLY A 142 -16.46 7.88 11.33
N GLY A 143 -16.47 7.74 9.99
CA GLY A 143 -17.46 6.95 9.25
C GLY A 143 -17.05 5.49 9.06
N TRP A 144 -17.93 4.67 8.48
CA TRP A 144 -17.57 3.34 7.99
C TRP A 144 -16.58 3.51 6.84
N VAL A 145 -15.40 2.90 6.98
CA VAL A 145 -14.40 2.83 5.93
C VAL A 145 -14.21 1.35 5.65
N GLN A 146 -14.24 0.96 4.37
CA GLN A 146 -13.71 -0.35 4.01
C GLN A 146 -12.28 -0.41 4.56
N PRO A 147 -11.95 -1.40 5.40
CA PRO A 147 -10.58 -1.55 5.83
C PRO A 147 -9.73 -1.62 4.57
N VAL A 148 -8.74 -0.74 4.48
CA VAL A 148 -7.75 -0.83 3.42
C VAL A 148 -6.97 -2.07 3.79
N GLU A 149 -7.25 -3.10 3.01
CA GLU A 149 -7.00 -4.49 3.33
C GLU A 149 -5.51 -4.70 3.49
N LYS A 150 -5.02 -4.74 4.74
CA LYS A 150 -3.64 -5.15 5.01
C LYS A 150 -3.66 -6.19 6.10
N LEU A 151 -3.48 -7.41 5.62
CA LEU A 151 -3.72 -8.66 6.31
C LEU A 151 -2.54 -9.03 7.21
N THR A 152 -2.83 -9.45 8.43
CA THR A 152 -1.97 -10.41 9.13
C THR A 152 -2.69 -11.74 9.13
N ASN A 153 -2.18 -12.73 8.39
CA ASN A 153 -2.68 -14.10 8.44
C ASN A 153 -1.88 -14.88 9.48
N TRP A 154 -2.56 -15.49 10.45
CA TRP A 154 -1.99 -16.51 11.34
C TRP A 154 -2.63 -17.86 11.05
N SER A 155 -1.82 -18.91 11.10
CA SER A 155 -2.22 -20.30 11.02
C SER A 155 -1.71 -21.07 12.24
N PRO A 156 -2.31 -22.24 12.58
CA PRO A 156 -1.80 -23.08 13.65
C PRO A 156 -0.34 -23.51 13.49
N ALA A 157 0.20 -23.50 12.26
CA ALA A 157 1.61 -23.81 12.00
C ALA A 157 2.57 -22.75 12.54
N ASP A 158 2.10 -21.52 12.72
CA ASP A 158 2.90 -20.40 13.22
C ASP A 158 3.13 -20.46 14.74
N GLY A 159 2.32 -21.23 15.47
CA GLY A 159 2.43 -21.36 16.93
C GLY A 159 2.18 -20.04 17.67
N ASP A 160 2.84 -19.86 18.82
CA ASP A 160 2.87 -18.57 19.50
C ASP A 160 3.79 -17.62 18.73
N SER A 161 3.25 -16.51 18.23
CA SER A 161 3.98 -15.63 17.33
C SER A 161 3.66 -14.15 17.54
N ILE A 162 4.64 -13.32 17.19
CA ILE A 162 4.48 -11.87 17.11
C ILE A 162 4.74 -11.49 15.66
N PHE A 163 3.74 -10.92 15.01
CA PHE A 163 3.88 -10.35 13.67
C PHE A 163 4.00 -8.85 13.77
N ARG A 164 5.02 -8.31 13.10
CA ARG A 164 5.11 -6.88 12.84
C ARG A 164 4.47 -6.60 11.50
N VAL A 165 3.43 -5.78 11.51
CA VAL A 165 2.92 -5.16 10.28
C VAL A 165 3.70 -3.89 10.07
N SER A 166 4.25 -3.71 8.87
CA SER A 166 5.07 -2.54 8.52
C SER A 166 4.79 -2.15 7.08
N LYS A 167 4.03 -1.07 6.89
CA LYS A 167 3.54 -0.70 5.56
C LYS A 167 3.70 0.80 5.29
N PRO A 168 4.15 1.22 4.10
CA PRO A 168 4.10 2.60 3.63
C PRO A 168 2.79 3.31 3.95
N LEU A 169 2.83 4.45 4.64
CA LEU A 169 1.63 5.23 4.98
C LEU A 169 0.86 5.66 3.73
N SER A 170 1.55 5.91 2.61
CA SER A 170 0.95 6.26 1.30
C SER A 170 -0.01 5.19 0.75
N THR A 171 0.07 3.97 1.27
CA THR A 171 -0.76 2.84 0.83
C THR A 171 -1.98 2.63 1.73
N TRP A 172 -2.13 3.45 2.76
CA TRP A 172 -3.29 3.49 3.64
C TRP A 172 -4.24 4.60 3.18
N GLN A 173 -5.55 4.38 3.25
CA GLN A 173 -6.54 5.43 3.08
C GLN A 173 -6.62 6.24 4.37
N VAL A 174 -5.69 7.18 4.55
CA VAL A 174 -5.65 8.07 5.71
C VAL A 174 -6.25 9.43 5.32
N PRO A 175 -7.20 9.96 6.12
CA PRO A 175 -7.68 11.32 5.92
C PRO A 175 -6.54 12.35 5.87
N GLN A 176 -6.60 13.32 4.96
CA GLN A 176 -5.57 14.37 4.87
C GLN A 176 -5.51 15.24 6.14
N THR A 177 -6.64 15.37 6.83
CA THR A 177 -6.77 16.10 8.10
C THR A 177 -7.61 15.29 9.08
N GLY A 178 -7.38 15.47 10.37
CA GLY A 178 -8.19 14.84 11.40
C GLY A 178 -9.68 15.24 11.36
N PRO A 179 -10.54 14.55 12.12
CA PRO A 179 -10.21 13.54 13.14
C PRO A 179 -9.69 12.22 12.57
N TYR A 180 -8.86 11.52 13.32
CA TYR A 180 -8.34 10.18 12.99
C TYR A 180 -8.91 9.14 13.97
N VAL A 181 -9.48 8.08 13.42
CA VAL A 181 -10.11 6.98 14.17
C VAL A 181 -9.51 5.67 13.71
N PHE A 182 -8.86 4.95 14.62
CA PHE A 182 -8.33 3.61 14.34
C PHE A 182 -9.40 2.56 14.60
N ASN A 183 -9.54 1.59 13.70
CA ASN A 183 -10.50 0.51 13.78
C ASN A 183 -9.79 -0.81 13.53
N PHE A 184 -9.93 -1.77 14.45
CA PHE A 184 -9.48 -3.13 14.21
C PHE A 184 -10.65 -4.02 13.80
N TYR A 185 -10.48 -4.72 12.69
CA TYR A 185 -11.38 -5.76 12.21
C TYR A 185 -10.72 -7.12 12.35
N VAL A 186 -11.55 -8.13 12.59
CA VAL A 186 -11.12 -9.50 12.75
C VAL A 186 -12.02 -10.40 11.92
N ASN A 187 -11.41 -11.39 11.28
CA ASN A 187 -12.11 -12.48 10.64
C ASN A 187 -11.31 -13.78 10.81
N TYR A 188 -11.99 -14.92 10.94
CA TYR A 188 -11.32 -16.21 10.99
C TYR A 188 -12.26 -17.34 10.60
N ASP A 189 -11.71 -18.34 9.89
CA ASP A 189 -12.42 -19.57 9.56
C ASP A 189 -12.25 -20.61 10.68
N ALA A 190 -13.18 -20.62 11.62
CA ALA A 190 -13.34 -21.71 12.58
C ALA A 190 -14.44 -22.66 12.10
N ASN A 191 -14.02 -23.77 11.50
CA ASN A 191 -14.86 -24.73 10.78
C ASN A 191 -15.92 -25.48 11.62
N SER A 192 -16.14 -25.17 12.90
CA SER A 192 -17.24 -25.81 13.64
C SER A 192 -17.57 -25.26 15.04
N ILE A 193 -16.75 -24.40 15.65
CA ILE A 193 -16.95 -24.04 17.07
C ILE A 193 -16.94 -22.53 17.26
N ASN A 194 -17.95 -22.01 17.97
CA ASN A 194 -17.95 -20.63 18.47
C ASN A 194 -17.15 -20.63 19.77
N GLU A 195 -15.88 -20.25 19.69
CA GLU A 195 -15.00 -20.06 20.84
C GLU A 195 -14.50 -18.63 20.88
N SER A 196 -14.30 -18.10 22.09
CA SER A 196 -13.68 -16.78 22.26
C SER A 196 -12.23 -16.83 21.82
N VAL A 197 -11.81 -15.82 21.05
CA VAL A 197 -10.42 -15.66 20.62
C VAL A 197 -9.84 -14.41 21.21
N THR A 198 -8.62 -14.49 21.75
CA THR A 198 -7.87 -13.33 22.25
C THR A 198 -6.56 -13.17 21.49
N PHE A 199 -6.32 -11.95 21.02
CA PHE A 199 -5.06 -11.53 20.42
C PHE A 199 -4.65 -10.19 21.02
N TYR A 200 -3.38 -9.84 20.85
CA TYR A 200 -2.79 -8.66 21.49
C TYR A 200 -2.21 -7.73 20.46
N ILE A 201 -2.36 -6.43 20.67
CA ILE A 201 -1.82 -5.39 19.80
C ILE A 201 -0.96 -4.47 20.63
N ASP A 202 0.20 -4.09 20.11
CA ASP A 202 1.07 -3.13 20.75
C ASP A 202 1.83 -2.28 19.71
N ASN A 203 2.41 -1.18 20.19
CA ASN A 203 3.43 -0.40 19.48
C ASN A 203 2.97 0.12 18.10
N ILE A 204 1.76 0.70 18.05
CA ILE A 204 1.28 1.38 16.85
C ILE A 204 2.09 2.66 16.69
N ARG A 205 2.81 2.79 15.58
CA ARG A 205 3.79 3.86 15.39
C ARG A 205 3.93 4.28 13.94
N LEU A 206 4.34 5.53 13.74
CA LEU A 206 4.88 6.01 12.48
C LEU A 206 6.40 5.92 12.53
N VAL A 207 7.02 5.34 11.52
CA VAL A 207 8.47 5.30 11.34
C VAL A 207 8.84 6.18 10.16
N ARG A 208 9.74 7.14 10.36
CA ARG A 208 10.19 8.03 9.28
C ARG A 208 11.28 7.34 8.46
N THR A 209 11.18 7.44 7.14
CA THR A 209 12.08 6.77 6.18
C THR A 209 12.67 7.78 5.19
N GLY A 210 13.61 7.33 4.37
CA GLY A 210 14.15 8.10 3.24
C GLY A 210 13.23 8.10 2.01
N GLY A 211 12.04 7.50 2.15
CA GLY A 211 11.10 7.25 1.07
C GLY A 211 11.03 5.78 0.69
N ILE A 212 10.34 5.51 -0.42
CA ILE A 212 10.16 4.18 -0.99
C ILE A 212 10.72 4.20 -2.40
N ALA A 213 11.65 3.30 -2.68
CA ALA A 213 12.08 3.02 -4.05
C ALA A 213 11.24 1.87 -4.59
N GLU A 214 10.61 2.07 -5.75
CA GLU A 214 9.92 1.00 -6.48
C GLU A 214 10.82 0.50 -7.61
N THR A 215 10.96 -0.81 -7.74
CA THR A 215 11.65 -1.45 -8.87
C THR A 215 10.66 -2.31 -9.62
N MET A 216 10.37 -1.95 -10.88
CA MET A 216 9.51 -2.74 -11.75
C MET A 216 10.17 -4.08 -12.06
N LEU A 217 9.41 -5.16 -11.95
CA LEU A 217 9.89 -6.51 -12.25
C LEU A 217 9.17 -7.12 -13.44
N LEU A 218 7.85 -6.92 -13.55
CA LEU A 218 7.04 -7.39 -14.68
C LEU A 218 6.00 -6.33 -15.04
N ASP A 219 5.97 -5.98 -16.31
CA ASP A 219 5.16 -4.92 -16.91
C ASP A 219 4.44 -5.38 -18.19
N PHE A 220 4.72 -6.58 -18.70
CA PHE A 220 4.06 -7.20 -19.86
C PHE A 220 4.06 -6.40 -21.18
N GLU A 221 4.78 -5.28 -21.26
CA GLU A 221 4.86 -4.40 -22.43
C GLU A 221 5.53 -5.05 -23.66
N ASP A 222 6.21 -6.18 -23.47
CA ASP A 222 6.76 -7.01 -24.55
C ASP A 222 5.73 -7.98 -25.16
N GLU A 223 4.47 -7.91 -24.73
CA GLU A 223 3.35 -8.75 -25.14
C GLU A 223 3.56 -10.24 -24.84
N THR A 224 4.47 -10.56 -23.91
CA THR A 224 4.68 -11.92 -23.42
C THR A 224 4.15 -12.08 -22.02
N SER A 225 3.82 -13.32 -21.63
CA SER A 225 3.44 -13.60 -20.24
C SER A 225 4.60 -13.52 -19.25
N GLN A 226 5.81 -13.18 -19.70
CA GLN A 226 7.03 -13.05 -18.88
C GLN A 226 7.25 -14.24 -17.91
N GLY A 227 6.91 -15.45 -18.35
CA GLY A 227 7.11 -16.70 -17.59
C GLY A 227 5.93 -17.14 -16.74
N TRP A 228 4.83 -16.38 -16.70
CA TRP A 228 3.59 -16.82 -16.06
C TRP A 228 3.00 -18.02 -16.78
N GLU A 229 2.68 -19.06 -16.01
CA GLU A 229 2.09 -20.30 -16.51
C GLU A 229 0.98 -20.83 -15.59
N PHE A 230 0.35 -21.92 -16.02
CA PHE A 230 -0.73 -22.55 -15.27
C PHE A 230 -0.19 -23.22 -14.00
N SER A 231 -0.90 -23.07 -12.88
CA SER A 231 -0.60 -23.89 -11.70
C SER A 231 -1.06 -25.35 -11.88
N ASP A 232 -0.39 -26.30 -11.23
CA ASP A 232 -0.71 -27.74 -11.36
C ASP A 232 -2.14 -28.11 -10.89
N ASN A 233 -2.79 -27.23 -10.11
CA ASN A 233 -4.16 -27.36 -9.59
C ASN A 233 -5.10 -26.25 -10.12
N SER A 234 -4.76 -25.66 -11.26
CA SER A 234 -5.45 -24.49 -11.79
C SER A 234 -6.76 -24.89 -12.49
N ALA A 235 -7.85 -24.16 -12.22
CA ALA A 235 -9.14 -24.32 -12.88
C ALA A 235 -9.31 -23.31 -14.03
N PHE A 236 -8.30 -23.13 -14.89
CA PHE A 236 -8.22 -22.02 -15.86
C PHE A 236 -8.57 -22.49 -17.25
N THR A 237 -9.03 -21.54 -18.03
CA THR A 237 -9.23 -21.73 -19.46
C THR A 237 -8.11 -21.05 -20.26
N GLU A 238 -7.56 -19.91 -19.78
CA GLU A 238 -6.62 -19.11 -20.58
C GLU A 238 -5.76 -18.14 -19.75
N ILE A 239 -4.51 -17.93 -20.20
CA ILE A 239 -3.60 -16.84 -19.80
C ILE A 239 -3.24 -16.10 -21.09
N GLU A 240 -3.52 -14.81 -21.16
CA GLU A 240 -3.21 -13.97 -22.33
C GLU A 240 -2.66 -12.61 -21.88
N VAL A 241 -1.90 -11.94 -22.75
CA VAL A 241 -1.57 -10.52 -22.56
C VAL A 241 -2.59 -9.73 -23.36
N THR A 242 -3.34 -8.87 -22.68
CA THR A 242 -4.33 -7.99 -23.31
C THR A 242 -3.73 -6.61 -23.58
N THR A 243 -4.07 -6.02 -24.72
CA THR A 243 -3.75 -4.63 -25.06
C THR A 243 -5.02 -3.81 -25.32
N ASP A 244 -6.17 -4.30 -24.87
CA ASP A 244 -7.42 -3.54 -24.95
C ASP A 244 -7.39 -2.41 -23.91
N PRO A 245 -7.54 -1.13 -24.32
CA PRO A 245 -7.54 0.00 -23.39
C PRO A 245 -8.59 -0.07 -22.27
N GLU A 246 -9.67 -0.83 -22.46
CA GLU A 246 -10.67 -1.07 -21.40
C GLU A 246 -10.24 -2.17 -20.42
N GLU A 247 -9.26 -3.00 -20.77
CA GLU A 247 -8.77 -4.10 -19.94
C GLU A 247 -7.43 -3.79 -19.28
N VAL A 248 -6.57 -2.99 -19.92
CA VAL A 248 -5.25 -2.61 -19.38
C VAL A 248 -5.38 -1.76 -18.10
N ILE A 249 -4.45 -1.94 -17.17
CA ILE A 249 -4.39 -1.19 -15.92
C ILE A 249 -3.86 0.22 -16.17
N ASN A 250 -4.58 1.23 -15.68
CA ASN A 250 -4.17 2.61 -15.82
C ASN A 250 -2.79 2.85 -15.17
N GLY A 251 -1.85 3.39 -15.94
CA GLY A 251 -0.49 3.67 -15.48
C GLY A 251 0.49 2.50 -15.59
N GLY A 252 0.05 1.33 -16.09
CA GLY A 252 0.95 0.19 -16.37
C GLY A 252 1.61 0.21 -17.75
N GLY A 253 0.97 0.85 -18.73
CA GLY A 253 1.44 0.90 -20.10
C GLY A 253 0.31 0.56 -21.06
N ASN A 254 0.61 -0.25 -22.07
CA ASN A 254 -0.33 -0.68 -23.12
C ASN A 254 -0.67 -2.16 -23.07
N ALA A 255 -0.06 -2.91 -22.17
CA ALA A 255 -0.27 -4.34 -22.03
C ALA A 255 -0.47 -4.71 -20.55
N SER A 256 -1.35 -5.66 -20.29
CA SER A 256 -1.49 -6.25 -18.95
C SER A 256 -1.73 -7.75 -19.08
N LEU A 257 -1.36 -8.52 -18.06
CA LEU A 257 -1.58 -9.95 -18.06
C LEU A 257 -3.01 -10.26 -17.61
N LYS A 258 -3.75 -10.99 -18.42
CA LYS A 258 -5.16 -11.33 -18.19
C LYS A 258 -5.32 -12.83 -17.97
N PHE A 259 -6.10 -13.14 -16.95
CA PHE A 259 -6.47 -14.49 -16.56
C PHE A 259 -7.97 -14.69 -16.74
N THR A 260 -8.35 -15.73 -17.49
CA THR A 260 -9.74 -16.12 -17.65
C THR A 260 -10.06 -17.29 -16.72
N PHE A 261 -11.08 -17.09 -15.87
CA PHE A 261 -11.56 -18.09 -14.94
C PHE A 261 -12.96 -18.56 -15.35
N PRO A 262 -13.19 -19.88 -15.52
CA PRO A 262 -14.52 -20.44 -15.62
C PRO A 262 -15.25 -20.31 -14.28
N GLU A 263 -16.57 -20.10 -14.31
CA GLU A 263 -17.39 -19.89 -13.11
C GLU A 263 -17.20 -20.97 -12.01
N GLY A 264 -17.25 -20.55 -10.74
CA GLY A 264 -17.33 -21.44 -9.57
C GLY A 264 -16.06 -21.56 -8.70
N GLY A 265 -16.27 -21.81 -7.40
CA GLY A 265 -15.29 -22.31 -6.44
C GLY A 265 -14.06 -21.45 -6.14
N TRP A 266 -13.16 -22.02 -5.32
CA TRP A 266 -11.78 -21.55 -5.13
C TRP A 266 -10.95 -22.01 -6.32
N ALA A 267 -10.22 -21.10 -6.97
CA ALA A 267 -9.33 -21.42 -8.08
C ALA A 267 -7.95 -20.77 -7.88
N ASN A 268 -6.89 -21.59 -7.89
CA ASN A 268 -5.51 -21.12 -7.89
C ASN A 268 -5.16 -20.60 -9.30
N GLY A 269 -5.13 -19.27 -9.47
CA GLY A 269 -4.87 -18.46 -10.67
C GLY A 269 -3.81 -18.94 -11.64
N ALA A 270 -2.73 -18.20 -11.63
CA ALA A 270 -1.54 -18.48 -12.38
C ALA A 270 -0.37 -18.55 -11.39
N ALA A 271 0.68 -19.23 -11.81
CA ALA A 271 1.90 -19.36 -11.05
C ALA A 271 3.06 -18.79 -11.85
N LEU A 272 3.91 -18.05 -11.17
CA LEU A 272 5.25 -17.77 -11.62
C LEU A 272 6.20 -18.62 -10.78
N TYR A 273 6.67 -19.71 -11.38
CA TYR A 273 7.60 -20.64 -10.74
C TYR A 273 9.03 -20.15 -10.86
N ASN A 274 9.84 -20.41 -9.84
CA ASN A 274 11.26 -20.04 -9.80
C ASN A 274 11.50 -18.55 -10.07
N TYR A 275 10.65 -17.71 -9.48
CA TYR A 275 10.82 -16.27 -9.52
C TYR A 275 12.21 -15.86 -8.99
N ASP A 276 12.77 -14.75 -9.49
CA ASP A 276 14.00 -14.20 -8.91
C ASP A 276 13.74 -13.78 -7.47
N ASN A 277 14.22 -14.61 -6.55
CA ASN A 277 14.02 -14.44 -5.13
C ASN A 277 14.91 -13.34 -4.53
N SER A 278 15.77 -12.67 -5.30
CA SER A 278 16.72 -11.68 -4.79
C SER A 278 16.03 -10.57 -3.97
N ALA A 279 14.87 -10.09 -4.42
CA ALA A 279 14.08 -9.10 -3.71
C ALA A 279 13.48 -9.63 -2.40
N ILE A 280 13.00 -10.87 -2.43
CA ILE A 280 12.42 -11.54 -1.27
C ILE A 280 13.52 -11.88 -0.24
N ASP A 281 14.69 -12.32 -0.70
CA ASP A 281 15.87 -12.59 0.12
C ASP A 281 16.36 -11.30 0.81
N ALA A 282 16.13 -10.14 0.19
CA ALA A 282 16.36 -8.83 0.79
C ALA A 282 15.24 -8.36 1.73
N GLY A 283 14.17 -9.14 1.91
CA GLY A 283 13.03 -8.84 2.78
C GLY A 283 12.16 -7.70 2.28
N LEU A 284 12.10 -7.50 0.96
CA LEU A 284 11.36 -6.40 0.35
C LEU A 284 9.89 -6.79 0.08
N THR A 285 9.01 -5.79 0.05
CA THR A 285 7.58 -6.00 -0.23
C THR A 285 7.36 -6.18 -1.73
N LEU A 286 6.66 -7.23 -2.13
CA LEU A 286 6.20 -7.39 -3.50
C LEU A 286 4.81 -6.78 -3.66
N ARG A 287 4.59 -6.05 -4.75
CA ARG A 287 3.38 -5.31 -5.03
C ARG A 287 2.89 -5.59 -6.45
N MET A 288 1.58 -5.63 -6.63
CA MET A 288 0.93 -5.87 -7.92
C MET A 288 -0.37 -5.07 -8.00
N ASP A 289 -0.60 -4.43 -9.14
CA ASP A 289 -1.89 -3.81 -9.41
C ASP A 289 -2.80 -4.83 -10.12
N PHE A 290 -4.10 -4.78 -9.82
CA PHE A 290 -5.08 -5.67 -10.41
C PHE A 290 -6.35 -4.93 -10.80
N LYS A 291 -7.07 -5.53 -11.74
CA LYS A 291 -8.39 -5.14 -12.18
C LYS A 291 -9.24 -6.39 -12.39
N VAL A 292 -10.49 -6.31 -12.00
CA VAL A 292 -11.49 -7.37 -12.19
C VAL A 292 -12.51 -6.88 -13.20
N ILE A 293 -12.71 -7.68 -14.24
CA ILE A 293 -13.83 -7.50 -15.16
C ILE A 293 -14.84 -8.60 -14.86
N ASP A 294 -16.05 -8.14 -14.51
CA ASP A 294 -17.20 -8.87 -14.00
C ASP A 294 -17.31 -8.99 -12.47
N SER A 295 -18.49 -8.64 -11.95
CA SER A 295 -18.83 -8.47 -10.54
C SER A 295 -19.00 -9.76 -9.75
N GLY A 296 -18.81 -10.92 -10.39
CA GLY A 296 -18.94 -12.23 -9.74
C GLY A 296 -17.82 -12.60 -8.79
N ILE A 297 -16.68 -11.89 -8.83
CA ILE A 297 -15.56 -12.15 -7.92
C ILE A 297 -15.85 -11.55 -6.55
N ASN A 298 -15.80 -12.41 -5.53
CA ASN A 298 -15.81 -12.00 -4.13
C ASN A 298 -14.40 -11.92 -3.54
N GLN A 299 -13.37 -12.33 -4.26
CA GLN A 299 -12.00 -12.26 -3.79
C GLN A 299 -10.96 -12.40 -4.91
N VAL A 300 -9.96 -11.52 -4.94
CA VAL A 300 -8.68 -11.71 -5.66
C VAL A 300 -7.58 -11.86 -4.61
N PHE A 301 -6.59 -12.71 -4.84
CA PHE A 301 -5.50 -12.87 -3.90
C PHE A 301 -4.15 -13.04 -4.58
N MET A 302 -3.11 -12.66 -3.84
CA MET A 302 -1.70 -12.81 -4.20
C MET A 302 -0.99 -13.55 -3.08
N VAL A 303 -0.21 -14.59 -3.40
CA VAL A 303 0.42 -15.47 -2.40
C VAL A 303 1.84 -15.82 -2.79
N LEU A 304 2.72 -15.81 -1.80
CA LEU A 304 4.04 -16.43 -1.90
C LEU A 304 4.01 -17.79 -1.19
N GLN A 305 4.49 -18.82 -1.89
CA GLN A 305 4.54 -20.20 -1.39
C GLN A 305 5.95 -20.78 -1.51
N GLU A 306 6.50 -21.33 -0.41
CA GLU A 306 7.66 -22.21 -0.48
C GLU A 306 7.21 -23.66 -0.81
N PRO A 307 7.93 -24.40 -1.68
CA PRO A 307 7.52 -25.71 -2.17
C PRO A 307 7.37 -26.80 -1.08
N ASP A 308 8.19 -26.76 -0.02
CA ASP A 308 8.36 -27.89 0.91
C ASP A 308 7.36 -27.92 2.07
N SER A 309 6.69 -26.81 2.38
CA SER A 309 5.75 -26.75 3.51
C SER A 309 4.35 -27.26 3.15
N GLY A 310 4.00 -27.28 1.86
CA GLY A 310 2.63 -27.46 1.38
C GLY A 310 1.64 -26.38 1.86
N GLY A 311 2.11 -25.40 2.63
CA GLY A 311 1.34 -24.32 3.23
C GLY A 311 1.60 -22.99 2.53
N TRP A 312 0.58 -22.15 2.48
CA TRP A 312 0.71 -20.78 2.01
C TRP A 312 1.40 -19.96 3.11
N HIS A 313 2.55 -19.34 2.82
CA HIS A 313 3.36 -18.67 3.86
C HIS A 313 2.91 -17.24 4.11
N GLN A 314 2.63 -16.49 3.04
CA GLN A 314 2.06 -15.16 3.15
C GLN A 314 1.18 -14.84 1.97
N ARG A 315 0.01 -14.25 2.28
CA ARG A 315 -1.05 -13.96 1.32
C ARG A 315 -1.65 -12.59 1.60
N ASP A 316 -1.79 -11.82 0.54
CA ASP A 316 -2.66 -10.65 0.53
C ASP A 316 -3.91 -10.93 -0.31
N GLN A 317 -5.03 -10.31 0.03
CA GLN A 317 -6.34 -10.63 -0.53
C GLN A 317 -7.19 -9.37 -0.60
N TRP A 318 -7.73 -9.13 -1.78
CA TRP A 318 -8.83 -8.21 -1.98
C TRP A 318 -10.15 -8.98 -1.87
N LEU A 319 -11.12 -8.46 -1.11
CA LEU A 319 -12.46 -9.00 -0.98
C LEU A 319 -13.45 -8.16 -1.81
N GLY A 320 -14.29 -8.85 -2.55
CA GLY A 320 -15.23 -8.31 -3.53
C GLY A 320 -16.01 -7.12 -3.02
N GLY A 321 -15.98 -6.06 -3.82
CA GLY A 321 -16.59 -4.77 -3.53
C GLY A 321 -16.33 -3.80 -4.68
N ASN A 322 -16.67 -2.54 -4.48
CA ASN A 322 -16.20 -1.45 -5.34
C ASN A 322 -15.07 -0.75 -4.56
N PRO A 323 -13.87 -0.56 -5.12
CA PRO A 323 -13.51 -0.63 -6.54
C PRO A 323 -13.25 -2.05 -7.08
N LEU A 324 -13.53 -2.25 -8.38
CA LEU A 324 -13.14 -3.46 -9.16
C LEU A 324 -11.65 -3.45 -9.57
N GLU A 325 -10.86 -2.56 -8.99
CA GLU A 325 -9.43 -2.39 -9.25
C GLU A 325 -8.73 -2.04 -7.94
N GLY A 326 -7.47 -2.41 -7.81
CA GLY A 326 -6.73 -2.17 -6.58
C GLY A 326 -5.29 -2.65 -6.67
N THR A 327 -4.65 -2.73 -5.51
CA THR A 327 -3.26 -3.16 -5.38
C THR A 327 -3.17 -4.21 -4.28
N LEU A 328 -2.40 -5.27 -4.52
CA LEU A 328 -2.07 -6.32 -3.55
C LEU A 328 -0.59 -6.24 -3.19
N GLU A 329 -0.26 -6.50 -1.91
CA GLU A 329 1.11 -6.43 -1.38
C GLU A 329 1.44 -7.57 -0.43
N VAL A 330 2.52 -8.31 -0.69
CA VAL A 330 2.98 -9.41 0.16
C VAL A 330 4.37 -9.11 0.73
N ASP A 331 4.54 -9.24 2.05
CA ASP A 331 5.77 -8.89 2.80
C ASP A 331 6.56 -10.12 3.22
N TYR A 332 7.20 -10.82 2.30
CA TYR A 332 7.79 -12.11 2.66
C TYR A 332 9.28 -12.02 2.99
N VAL A 333 9.66 -12.51 4.16
CA VAL A 333 11.05 -12.81 4.52
C VAL A 333 11.24 -14.32 4.40
N ARG A 334 12.08 -14.72 3.44
CA ARG A 334 12.31 -16.12 3.15
C ARG A 334 12.92 -16.87 4.33
N THR A 335 12.43 -18.08 4.56
CA THR A 335 12.90 -18.97 5.64
C THR A 335 13.74 -20.14 5.13
N GLY A 336 13.60 -20.50 3.85
CA GLY A 336 14.33 -21.59 3.19
C GLY A 336 15.26 -21.16 2.04
N ILE A 337 15.78 -22.15 1.33
CA ILE A 337 16.65 -21.98 0.14
C ILE A 337 15.98 -22.45 -1.17
N GLU A 338 14.75 -22.96 -1.09
CA GLU A 338 13.98 -23.47 -2.23
C GLU A 338 13.27 -22.34 -3.00
N PRO A 339 13.13 -22.44 -4.33
CA PRO A 339 12.52 -21.39 -5.17
C PRO A 339 11.13 -21.01 -4.68
N ILE A 340 10.76 -19.74 -4.73
CA ILE A 340 9.45 -19.28 -4.26
C ILE A 340 8.54 -19.18 -5.47
N ASN A 341 7.30 -19.62 -5.28
CA ASN A 341 6.27 -19.51 -6.28
C ASN A 341 5.36 -18.35 -5.93
N LEU A 342 5.14 -17.46 -6.89
CA LEU A 342 4.13 -16.41 -6.79
C LEU A 342 2.84 -16.91 -7.43
N PHE A 343 1.77 -16.91 -6.65
CA PHE A 343 0.44 -17.30 -7.10
C PHE A 343 -0.50 -16.11 -7.07
N ILE A 344 -1.24 -15.95 -8.15
CA ILE A 344 -2.44 -15.12 -8.19
C ILE A 344 -3.63 -16.07 -8.12
N GLY A 345 -4.79 -15.63 -7.67
CA GLY A 345 -6.00 -16.43 -7.76
C GLY A 345 -7.26 -15.69 -7.37
N ARG A 346 -8.38 -16.40 -7.42
CA ARG A 346 -9.68 -15.88 -6.99
C ARG A 346 -10.50 -16.89 -6.22
N ALA A 347 -11.43 -16.37 -5.42
CA ALA A 347 -12.46 -17.18 -4.79
C ALA A 347 -13.84 -16.59 -5.06
N THR A 348 -14.78 -17.46 -5.42
CA THR A 348 -16.20 -17.13 -5.57
C THR A 348 -17.02 -17.90 -4.55
N GLN A 349 -17.80 -17.19 -3.74
CA GLN A 349 -18.71 -17.82 -2.77
C GLN A 349 -20.10 -18.07 -3.37
N VAL A 350 -20.49 -17.33 -4.41
CA VAL A 350 -21.81 -17.41 -5.03
C VAL A 350 -21.64 -17.57 -6.54
N PRO A 351 -22.25 -18.59 -7.17
CA PRO A 351 -22.33 -18.70 -8.63
C PRO A 351 -22.93 -17.43 -9.25
N LEU A 352 -22.40 -17.00 -10.39
CA LEU A 352 -22.96 -15.94 -11.22
C LEU A 352 -24.30 -16.40 -11.81
N ASP A 353 -25.30 -15.53 -11.89
CA ASP A 353 -26.55 -15.78 -12.61
C ASP A 353 -26.85 -14.61 -13.56
N PRO A 354 -26.70 -14.78 -14.89
CA PRO A 354 -26.32 -16.02 -15.57
C PRO A 354 -24.82 -16.38 -15.41
N PRO A 355 -24.46 -17.68 -15.60
CA PRO A 355 -23.09 -18.15 -15.68
C PRO A 355 -22.23 -17.33 -16.65
N GLY A 356 -21.03 -16.92 -16.20
CA GLY A 356 -20.10 -16.11 -17.00
C GLY A 356 -18.64 -16.40 -16.67
N ASP A 357 -17.76 -16.17 -17.64
CA ASP A 357 -16.32 -16.13 -17.40
C ASP A 357 -15.97 -14.87 -16.63
N VAL A 358 -14.94 -15.00 -15.81
CA VAL A 358 -14.45 -13.95 -14.93
C VAL A 358 -13.03 -13.62 -15.33
N PHE A 359 -12.71 -12.32 -15.42
CA PHE A 359 -11.37 -11.89 -15.81
C PHE A 359 -10.67 -11.16 -14.66
N VAL A 360 -9.47 -11.62 -14.33
CA VAL A 360 -8.55 -10.86 -13.48
C VAL A 360 -7.41 -10.40 -14.37
N ILE A 361 -7.23 -9.09 -14.47
CA ILE A 361 -6.08 -8.47 -15.11
C ILE A 361 -5.11 -8.04 -14.01
N VAL A 362 -3.83 -8.26 -14.25
CA VAL A 362 -2.75 -7.85 -13.36
C VAL A 362 -1.65 -7.14 -14.13
N ASP A 363 -0.98 -6.23 -13.44
CA ASP A 363 0.08 -5.41 -14.02
C ASP A 363 1.00 -4.85 -12.93
N ASN A 364 2.07 -4.16 -13.35
CA ASN A 364 2.98 -3.42 -12.48
C ASN A 364 3.53 -4.24 -11.32
N ILE A 365 3.95 -5.48 -11.57
CA ILE A 365 4.53 -6.30 -10.51
C ILE A 365 5.90 -5.73 -10.19
N ARG A 366 6.03 -5.21 -8.97
CA ARG A 366 7.17 -4.41 -8.55
C ARG A 366 7.52 -4.66 -7.11
N VAL A 367 8.76 -4.35 -6.76
CA VAL A 367 9.25 -4.45 -5.40
C VAL A 367 9.38 -3.07 -4.78
N LEU A 368 8.90 -2.95 -3.54
CA LEU A 368 9.05 -1.77 -2.71
C LEU A 368 10.22 -1.96 -1.76
N GLN A 369 11.19 -1.06 -1.86
CA GLN A 369 12.29 -0.94 -0.93
C GLN A 369 12.10 0.29 -0.05
N VAL A 370 11.99 0.06 1.26
CA VAL A 370 12.03 1.14 2.24
C VAL A 370 13.46 1.62 2.39
N LEU A 371 13.67 2.92 2.20
CA LEU A 371 14.99 3.51 2.29
C LEU A 371 15.27 3.99 3.72
N PRO A 372 16.52 3.87 4.20
CA PRO A 372 16.93 4.44 5.47
C PRO A 372 16.60 5.93 5.55
N TYR A 373 16.30 6.46 6.74
CA TYR A 373 16.00 7.89 6.92
C TYR A 373 17.08 8.82 6.35
N ASP A 374 18.35 8.45 6.52
CA ASP A 374 19.50 9.21 6.01
C ASP A 374 19.80 8.94 4.53
N ALA A 375 19.02 8.08 3.86
CA ALA A 375 19.14 7.92 2.42
C ALA A 375 18.81 9.26 1.76
N PRO A 376 19.56 9.65 0.71
CA PRO A 376 19.16 10.80 -0.08
C PRO A 376 17.72 10.58 -0.53
N ALA A 377 16.83 11.54 -0.26
CA ALA A 377 15.41 11.44 -0.60
C ALA A 377 15.28 10.90 -2.03
N VAL A 378 14.77 9.68 -2.17
CA VAL A 378 14.53 9.11 -3.49
C VAL A 378 13.23 9.71 -3.94
N ILE A 379 13.38 10.77 -4.72
CA ILE A 379 12.27 11.36 -5.44
C ILE A 379 11.93 10.34 -6.54
N PRO A 380 10.70 9.80 -6.61
CA PRO A 380 10.32 8.82 -7.61
C PRO A 380 10.70 9.30 -9.01
N PHE A 381 11.28 8.43 -9.83
CA PHE A 381 11.61 8.76 -11.21
C PHE A 381 10.31 8.79 -12.03
N GLU A 382 9.68 9.96 -12.07
CA GLU A 382 8.40 10.20 -12.71
C GLU A 382 8.44 11.51 -13.50
N ILE A 383 7.64 11.60 -14.57
CA ILE A 383 7.34 12.86 -15.24
C ILE A 383 6.35 13.62 -14.36
N ILE A 384 6.80 14.74 -13.80
CA ILE A 384 6.05 15.54 -12.81
C ILE A 384 5.26 16.70 -13.41
N GLU A 385 5.61 17.13 -14.63
CA GLU A 385 5.00 18.30 -15.24
C GLU A 385 5.06 18.23 -16.76
N ILE A 386 3.98 18.61 -17.44
CA ILE A 386 3.92 18.78 -18.89
C ILE A 386 3.30 20.15 -19.17
N ASN A 387 4.05 21.02 -19.86
CA ASN A 387 3.65 22.39 -20.16
C ASN A 387 3.78 22.71 -21.65
N TYR A 388 2.69 23.18 -22.26
CA TYR A 388 2.72 23.70 -23.64
C TYR A 388 3.21 25.15 -23.61
N THR A 389 4.40 25.40 -24.18
CA THR A 389 4.98 26.75 -24.21
C THR A 389 4.42 27.59 -25.35
N ASN A 390 3.95 26.94 -26.41
CA ASN A 390 3.11 27.49 -27.49
C ASN A 390 2.49 26.32 -28.26
N ASP A 391 1.68 26.62 -29.29
CA ASP A 391 1.01 25.62 -30.13
C ASP A 391 1.98 24.66 -30.86
N GLN A 392 3.27 24.99 -30.92
CA GLN A 392 4.32 24.25 -31.63
C GLN A 392 5.33 23.56 -30.69
N MET A 393 5.27 23.79 -29.38
CA MET A 393 6.31 23.33 -28.45
C MET A 393 5.74 22.97 -27.09
N PHE A 394 6.18 21.84 -26.54
CA PHE A 394 5.88 21.44 -25.18
C PHE A 394 7.16 21.07 -24.42
N ASN A 395 7.07 21.23 -23.11
CA ASN A 395 8.09 20.83 -22.17
C ASN A 395 7.52 19.72 -21.30
N PHE A 396 8.32 18.73 -20.96
CA PHE A 396 8.02 17.88 -19.82
C PHE A 396 9.21 17.77 -18.90
N THR A 397 8.91 17.71 -17.61
CA THR A 397 9.88 17.74 -16.53
C THR A 397 9.75 16.45 -15.75
N TRP A 398 10.87 15.82 -15.40
CA TRP A 398 10.91 14.67 -14.50
C TRP A 398 11.82 14.92 -13.31
N ASN A 399 11.63 14.12 -12.26
CA ASN A 399 12.56 14.07 -11.14
C ASN A 399 13.85 13.40 -11.60
N SER A 400 14.98 14.08 -11.44
CA SER A 400 16.28 13.62 -11.94
C SER A 400 17.33 13.51 -10.83
N VAL A 401 18.36 12.73 -11.12
CA VAL A 401 19.56 12.56 -10.29
C VAL A 401 20.67 13.40 -10.90
N GLU A 402 21.39 14.15 -10.08
CA GLU A 402 22.51 14.99 -10.54
C GLU A 402 23.61 14.13 -11.19
N ASP A 403 24.29 14.67 -12.20
CA ASP A 403 25.38 14.01 -12.94
C ASP A 403 25.00 12.71 -13.69
N VAL A 404 23.71 12.50 -13.98
CA VAL A 404 23.20 11.36 -14.75
C VAL A 404 22.72 11.79 -16.14
N PHE A 405 22.89 10.91 -17.13
CA PHE A 405 22.34 11.08 -18.47
C PHE A 405 21.01 10.37 -18.62
N TYR A 406 20.12 10.99 -19.37
CA TYR A 406 18.79 10.49 -19.68
C TYR A 406 18.60 10.38 -21.19
N ALA A 407 17.82 9.38 -21.58
CA ALA A 407 17.27 9.29 -22.91
C ALA A 407 15.76 9.54 -22.88
N VAL A 408 15.27 10.30 -23.84
CA VAL A 408 13.85 10.43 -24.17
C VAL A 408 13.61 9.60 -25.41
N ASP A 409 12.67 8.67 -25.30
CA ASP A 409 12.12 7.98 -26.45
C ASP A 409 10.68 8.44 -26.69
N SER A 410 10.25 8.36 -27.95
CA SER A 410 8.87 8.58 -28.35
C SER A 410 8.31 7.34 -29.03
N SER A 411 7.00 7.16 -28.93
CA SER A 411 6.32 6.04 -29.57
C SER A 411 4.94 6.46 -30.01
N THR A 412 4.47 5.95 -31.14
CA THR A 412 3.07 6.10 -31.57
C THR A 412 2.17 4.99 -31.02
N ASP A 413 2.74 3.92 -30.48
CA ASP A 413 2.03 2.69 -30.12
C ASP A 413 2.41 2.13 -28.74
N LEU A 414 3.29 2.81 -27.99
CA LEU A 414 3.97 2.39 -26.75
C LEU A 414 4.77 1.08 -26.87
N LYS A 415 4.90 0.52 -28.07
CA LYS A 415 5.58 -0.75 -28.34
C LYS A 415 6.93 -0.50 -29.00
N ASN A 416 6.90 0.21 -30.11
CA ASN A 416 8.08 0.62 -30.85
C ASN A 416 8.50 2.00 -30.36
N TRP A 417 9.63 2.04 -29.67
CA TRP A 417 10.19 3.27 -29.12
C TRP A 417 11.32 3.75 -30.01
N GLU A 418 11.16 4.95 -30.56
CA GLU A 418 12.20 5.67 -31.29
C GLU A 418 12.87 6.66 -30.34
N GLU A 419 14.19 6.56 -30.25
CA GLU A 419 14.99 7.52 -29.50
C GLU A 419 14.83 8.92 -30.09
N VAL A 420 14.48 9.88 -29.23
CA VAL A 420 14.38 11.30 -29.58
C VAL A 420 15.70 12.00 -29.27
N ASP A 421 16.26 11.72 -28.09
CA ASP A 421 17.54 12.26 -27.61
C ASP A 421 18.06 11.36 -26.47
N ASP A 422 19.32 10.93 -26.51
CA ASP A 422 20.00 10.12 -25.49
C ASP A 422 21.09 10.88 -24.72
N SER A 423 21.20 12.18 -24.96
CA SER A 423 22.31 13.02 -24.51
C SER A 423 21.93 14.01 -23.41
N ILE A 424 20.76 13.82 -22.79
CA ILE A 424 20.19 14.77 -21.84
C ILE A 424 20.90 14.63 -20.49
N LEU A 425 21.83 15.54 -20.22
CA LEU A 425 22.46 15.66 -18.90
C LEU A 425 21.48 16.26 -17.90
N SER A 426 21.43 15.67 -16.71
CA SER A 426 20.64 16.15 -15.59
C SER A 426 20.89 17.62 -15.25
N GLU A 427 19.80 18.38 -15.02
CA GLU A 427 19.85 19.76 -14.50
C GLU A 427 19.84 19.81 -12.95
N GLY A 428 20.02 18.66 -12.29
CA GLY A 428 20.04 18.51 -10.83
C GLY A 428 18.87 17.64 -10.37
N LYS A 429 18.03 18.16 -9.45
CA LYS A 429 16.87 17.40 -8.90
C LYS A 429 15.71 17.26 -9.87
N ARG A 430 15.65 18.11 -10.89
CA ARG A 430 14.62 18.11 -11.93
C ARG A 430 15.31 18.41 -13.24
N THR A 431 14.92 17.71 -14.29
CA THR A 431 15.40 17.95 -15.65
C THR A 431 14.22 18.17 -16.56
N THR A 432 14.34 19.17 -17.42
CA THR A 432 13.29 19.54 -18.37
C THR A 432 13.75 19.23 -19.79
N PHE A 433 12.91 18.52 -20.55
CA PHE A 433 13.10 18.36 -21.99
C PHE A 433 12.07 19.18 -22.75
N THR A 434 12.51 19.81 -23.84
CA THR A 434 11.68 20.64 -24.71
C THR A 434 11.62 20.00 -26.09
N ASN A 435 10.41 19.75 -26.58
CA ASN A 435 10.20 19.12 -27.89
C ASN A 435 9.13 19.86 -28.71
N SER A 436 9.17 19.66 -30.03
CA SER A 436 8.17 20.18 -30.95
C SER A 436 6.86 19.38 -30.85
N THR A 437 5.72 20.07 -30.96
CA THR A 437 4.41 19.46 -31.10
C THR A 437 4.07 19.08 -32.54
N ASP A 438 4.98 19.31 -33.51
CA ASP A 438 4.76 18.97 -34.92
C ASP A 438 4.50 17.46 -35.16
N ASN A 439 4.81 16.62 -34.16
CA ASN A 439 4.47 15.18 -34.12
C ASN A 439 3.54 14.80 -32.94
N ALA A 440 3.00 15.75 -32.17
CA ALA A 440 2.37 15.47 -30.87
C ALA A 440 0.99 14.81 -30.94
N ASP A 441 0.32 14.79 -32.10
CA ASP A 441 -1.08 14.39 -32.14
C ASP A 441 -1.31 12.93 -31.71
N PHE A 442 -0.29 12.06 -31.72
CA PHE A 442 -0.38 10.67 -31.24
C PHE A 442 0.94 10.09 -30.65
N LEU A 443 1.85 10.93 -30.13
CA LEU A 443 3.12 10.44 -29.57
C LEU A 443 3.08 10.34 -28.05
N TYR A 444 3.40 9.16 -27.55
CA TYR A 444 3.76 8.89 -26.16
C TYR A 444 5.26 9.12 -25.95
N TYR A 445 5.64 9.50 -24.75
CA TYR A 445 7.04 9.72 -24.37
C TYR A 445 7.37 8.91 -23.13
N ARG A 446 8.60 8.39 -23.08
CA ARG A 446 9.19 7.82 -21.86
C ARG A 446 10.58 8.40 -21.66
N VAL A 447 10.98 8.49 -20.40
CA VAL A 447 12.35 8.86 -20.02
C VAL A 447 13.02 7.61 -19.48
N ARG A 448 14.25 7.33 -19.92
CA ARG A 448 15.10 6.28 -19.38
C ARG A 448 16.33 6.90 -18.78
N GLN A 449 16.70 6.43 -17.59
CA GLN A 449 18.01 6.71 -17.02
C GLN A 449 19.06 5.85 -17.73
N LEU A 450 20.16 6.45 -18.16
CA LEU A 450 21.27 5.73 -18.78
C LEU A 450 22.31 5.35 -17.70
N PRO A 451 22.71 4.08 -17.60
CA PRO A 451 23.67 3.63 -16.60
C PRO A 451 25.10 4.08 -16.95
N GLY A 452 25.48 5.28 -16.49
CA GLY A 452 26.85 5.81 -16.55
C GLY A 452 27.33 6.18 -17.97
N LEU A 453 28.08 7.28 -18.06
CA LEU A 453 28.61 7.88 -19.30
C LEU A 453 29.26 6.87 -20.28
N PRO A 454 29.22 7.11 -21.60
CA PRO A 454 30.14 6.47 -22.55
C PRO A 454 31.62 6.71 -22.20
#